data_AF-A0A8S0RVG2-F1
#
_entry.id   AF-A0A8S0RVG2-F1
#
_cell.length_a   1.000
_cell.length_b   1.000
_cell.length_c   1.000
_cell.angle_alpha   90.00
_cell.angle_beta   90.00
_cell.angle_gamma   90.00
#
_symmetry.space_group_name_H-M   'P 1'
#
loop_
_entity.id
_entity.type
_entity.pdbx_description
1 polymer ?
#
loop_
_entity_poly.entity_id
_entity_poly.type
_entity_poly.pdbx_seq_one_letter_code
_entity_poly.pdbx_strand_id
1 'polypeptide(L)'
;MASIAASLGSSTLIQSIGGGHKLQKSSLSNPDSLTFTRRRSRTIVKATARVDKFSKSDIIVSPSILSANFSKLGEQVKSLGAKAGVVLNPGTPLNAIEYVLDVVDLVLIMSVNPGFGGQSFIESQVKKISDLRRMCAEKVAYVSIWFLTTGLRRNQILMFVLQGVNPWIEVDGGVGPKNAYKVIEAGANALVAGSAVFGAPDYAAAIKGIKSSKRPVAVPA
;
A
#
# COMPACT_ATOMS: atom_id res chain seq x y z
N MET A 1 18.68 9.16 -42.39
CA MET A 1 19.26 7.82 -42.14
C MET A 1 19.22 7.59 -40.64
N ALA A 2 18.50 6.67 -39.99
CA ALA A 2 17.54 5.62 -40.33
C ALA A 2 16.69 5.43 -39.04
N SER A 3 15.36 5.49 -39.13
CA SER A 3 14.41 4.36 -39.14
C SER A 3 14.12 3.71 -37.77
N ILE A 4 12.82 3.74 -37.45
CA ILE A 4 12.13 3.15 -36.30
C ILE A 4 11.97 1.64 -36.54
N ALA A 5 12.09 0.82 -35.50
CA ALA A 5 11.48 -0.50 -35.47
C ALA A 5 11.03 -0.87 -34.05
N ALA A 6 9.73 -0.76 -33.79
CA ALA A 6 9.07 -1.40 -32.67
C ALA A 6 8.35 -2.66 -33.21
N SER A 7 8.72 -3.83 -32.71
CA SER A 7 8.09 -5.10 -33.08
C SER A 7 6.77 -5.29 -32.33
N LEU A 8 5.70 -5.55 -33.09
CA LEU A 8 4.41 -6.03 -32.60
C LEU A 8 4.42 -7.56 -32.42
N GLY A 9 3.73 -8.02 -31.37
CA GLY A 9 3.36 -9.42 -31.12
C GLY A 9 3.05 -9.57 -29.62
N SER A 10 1.94 -10.11 -29.14
CA SER A 10 1.04 -11.09 -29.74
C SER A 10 -0.39 -10.91 -29.20
N SER A 11 -1.34 -11.22 -30.07
CA SER A 11 -2.79 -11.19 -29.89
C SER A 11 -3.30 -12.32 -28.99
N THR A 12 -4.34 -12.06 -28.20
CA THR A 12 -5.32 -13.09 -27.84
C THR A 12 -6.74 -12.55 -27.97
N LEU A 13 -7.38 -13.03 -29.03
CA LEU A 13 -8.80 -13.21 -29.31
C LEU A 13 -9.73 -13.16 -28.09
N ILE A 14 -10.81 -12.36 -28.15
CA ILE A 14 -12.13 -12.76 -27.65
C ILE A 14 -13.17 -12.39 -28.70
N GLN A 15 -13.81 -13.43 -29.25
CA GLN A 15 -14.92 -13.37 -30.20
C GLN A 15 -16.16 -12.71 -29.58
N SER A 16 -16.82 -11.88 -30.40
CA SER A 16 -18.19 -11.43 -30.17
C SER A 16 -19.19 -12.53 -30.52
N ILE A 17 -20.19 -12.71 -29.68
CA ILE A 17 -21.51 -13.26 -30.01
C ILE A 17 -22.46 -12.12 -29.60
N GLY A 18 -23.25 -11.47 -30.47
CA GLY A 18 -24.05 -12.00 -31.58
C GLY A 18 -25.48 -12.13 -31.08
N GLY A 19 -26.27 -11.05 -31.13
CA GLY A 19 -27.68 -11.08 -30.72
C GLY A 19 -28.32 -9.69 -30.72
N GLY A 20 -28.79 -9.25 -31.88
CA GLY A 20 -29.56 -8.02 -32.02
C GLY A 20 -31.03 -8.23 -31.69
N HIS A 21 -31.72 -7.19 -31.21
CA HIS A 21 -33.16 -7.06 -31.39
C HIS A 21 -33.55 -5.60 -31.68
N LYS A 22 -34.42 -5.49 -32.70
CA LYS A 22 -35.05 -4.31 -33.28
C LYS A 22 -35.85 -3.50 -32.25
N LEU A 23 -35.78 -2.19 -32.41
CA LEU A 23 -36.71 -1.21 -31.83
C LEU A 23 -38.12 -1.41 -32.41
N GLN A 24 -39.12 -1.60 -31.56
CA GLN A 24 -40.51 -1.28 -31.86
C GLN A 24 -40.88 0.01 -31.12
N LYS A 25 -41.34 1.02 -31.87
CA LYS A 25 -42.01 2.21 -31.34
C LYS A 25 -43.51 1.90 -31.25
N SER A 26 -44.10 2.08 -30.08
CA SER A 26 -45.54 2.23 -29.93
C SER A 26 -45.86 3.40 -29.00
N SER A 27 -46.60 4.36 -29.58
CA SER A 27 -47.52 5.34 -28.98
C SER A 27 -47.06 6.22 -27.79
N LEU A 28 -47.18 7.52 -28.02
CA LEU A 28 -47.05 8.63 -27.06
C LEU A 28 -48.18 8.63 -26.01
N SER A 29 -47.82 8.72 -24.73
CA SER A 29 -48.63 9.40 -23.70
C SER A 29 -47.78 9.79 -22.47
N ASN A 30 -47.76 11.11 -22.21
CA ASN A 30 -47.33 11.89 -21.04
C ASN A 30 -45.83 11.99 -20.64
N PRO A 31 -45.33 13.20 -20.32
CA PRO A 31 -43.90 13.49 -20.18
C PRO A 31 -43.51 13.67 -18.70
N ASP A 32 -43.35 12.60 -17.92
CA ASP A 32 -42.75 12.72 -16.59
C ASP A 32 -41.96 11.45 -16.24
N SER A 33 -40.75 11.37 -16.77
CA SER A 33 -39.57 10.77 -16.12
C SER A 33 -38.50 10.50 -17.17
N LEU A 34 -37.56 11.43 -17.31
CA LEU A 34 -36.26 11.13 -17.91
C LEU A 34 -35.53 10.17 -16.95
N THR A 35 -35.70 8.87 -17.16
CA THR A 35 -34.92 7.84 -16.48
C THR A 35 -33.50 7.86 -17.04
N PHE A 36 -32.64 8.68 -16.44
CA PHE A 36 -31.20 8.65 -16.71
C PHE A 36 -30.63 7.32 -16.19
N THR A 37 -30.48 6.35 -17.07
CA THR A 37 -29.73 5.12 -16.76
C THR A 37 -28.25 5.49 -16.68
N ARG A 38 -27.81 5.90 -15.49
CA ARG A 38 -26.39 6.08 -15.18
C ARG A 38 -25.73 4.71 -15.31
N ARG A 39 -25.14 4.40 -16.48
CA ARG A 39 -24.16 3.31 -16.60
C ARG A 39 -23.08 3.59 -15.57
N ARG A 40 -23.09 2.89 -14.44
CA ARG A 40 -21.96 2.81 -13.53
C ARG A 40 -20.86 2.08 -14.29
N SER A 41 -20.04 2.83 -15.03
CA SER A 41 -18.72 2.35 -15.42
C SER A 41 -17.97 2.06 -14.13
N ARG A 42 -17.80 0.77 -13.83
CA ARG A 42 -16.95 0.32 -12.73
C ARG A 42 -15.51 0.60 -13.16
N THR A 43 -15.00 1.78 -12.80
CA THR A 43 -13.58 2.10 -12.98
C THR A 43 -12.79 1.18 -12.07
N ILE A 44 -12.10 0.20 -12.66
CA ILE A 44 -11.14 -0.62 -11.93
C ILE A 44 -9.88 0.22 -11.79
N VAL A 45 -9.72 0.89 -10.64
CA VAL A 45 -8.46 1.55 -10.29
C VAL A 45 -7.47 0.46 -9.91
N LYS A 46 -6.49 0.20 -10.78
CA LYS A 46 -5.38 -0.71 -10.49
C LYS A 46 -4.32 0.09 -9.74
N ALA A 47 -4.46 0.20 -8.41
CA ALA A 47 -3.46 0.83 -7.57
C ALA A 47 -2.18 -0.02 -7.59
N THR A 48 -1.21 0.35 -8.42
CA THR A 48 0.14 -0.22 -8.37
C THR A 48 0.98 0.57 -7.38
N ALA A 49 0.61 0.53 -6.10
CA ALA A 49 1.46 1.05 -5.05
C ALA A 49 2.63 0.06 -4.88
N ARG A 50 3.67 0.22 -5.70
CA ARG A 50 4.96 -0.43 -5.42
C ARG A 50 5.60 0.32 -4.27
N VAL A 51 6.03 -0.41 -3.25
CA VAL A 51 6.83 0.19 -2.17
C VAL A 51 8.22 0.33 -2.76
N ASP A 52 8.78 1.55 -2.77
CA ASP A 52 10.12 1.76 -3.27
C ASP A 52 11.12 0.97 -2.44
N LYS A 53 12.02 0.23 -3.09
CA LYS A 53 13.02 -0.55 -2.38
C LYS A 53 14.10 0.38 -1.83
N PHE A 54 14.51 0.16 -0.58
CA PHE A 54 15.70 0.82 -0.04
C PHE A 54 16.98 0.25 -0.66
N SER A 55 17.93 1.13 -0.93
CA SER A 55 19.29 0.80 -1.34
C SER A 55 20.18 0.58 -0.10
N LYS A 56 21.33 -0.08 -0.26
CA LYS A 56 22.30 -0.28 0.84
C LYS A 56 22.92 1.02 1.36
N SER A 57 22.93 2.08 0.54
CA SER A 57 23.48 3.38 0.90
C SER A 57 22.44 4.33 1.51
N ASP A 58 21.18 3.91 1.60
CA ASP A 58 20.13 4.75 2.14
C ASP A 58 20.35 4.95 3.66
N ILE A 59 20.32 6.20 4.09
CA ILE A 59 20.23 6.57 5.50
C ILE A 59 18.78 6.98 5.77
N ILE A 60 18.12 6.37 6.75
CA ILE A 60 16.75 6.71 7.14
C ILE A 60 16.78 7.36 8.52
N VAL A 61 16.23 8.58 8.64
CA VAL A 61 16.10 9.29 9.91
C VAL A 61 14.66 9.25 10.36
N SER A 62 14.40 8.47 11.42
CA SER A 62 13.05 8.19 11.93
C SER A 62 12.90 8.60 13.39
N PRO A 63 12.64 9.88 13.70
CA PRO A 63 12.33 10.28 15.07
C PRO A 63 10.90 9.88 15.45
N SER A 64 10.64 9.88 16.75
CA SER A 64 9.26 9.76 17.25
C SER A 64 8.43 10.96 16.81
N ILE A 65 7.18 10.71 16.40
CA ILE A 65 6.22 11.77 16.06
C ILE A 65 6.01 12.78 17.19
N LEU A 66 6.24 12.36 18.43
CA LEU A 66 6.11 13.22 19.61
C LEU A 66 7.36 14.10 19.88
N SER A 67 8.46 13.84 19.18
CA SER A 67 9.77 14.46 19.45
C SER A 67 10.27 15.43 18.38
N ALA A 68 9.60 15.48 17.22
CA ALA A 68 10.08 16.26 16.08
C ALA A 68 8.97 17.06 15.40
N ASN A 69 9.34 18.19 14.80
CA ASN A 69 8.46 18.97 13.95
C ASN A 69 8.55 18.47 12.51
N PHE A 70 7.58 17.65 12.11
CA PHE A 70 7.59 17.01 10.79
C PHE A 70 7.29 17.97 9.62
N SER A 71 6.75 19.16 9.87
CA SER A 71 6.55 20.18 8.84
C SER A 71 7.87 20.68 8.24
N LYS A 72 9.00 20.52 8.95
CA LYS A 72 10.35 20.89 8.46
C LYS A 72 11.26 19.69 8.29
N LEU A 73 11.07 18.66 9.12
CA LEU A 73 11.95 17.48 9.16
C LEU A 73 12.00 16.77 7.81
N GLY A 74 10.86 16.55 7.14
CA GLY A 74 10.82 15.79 5.89
C GLY A 74 11.69 16.43 4.80
N GLU A 75 11.56 17.74 4.60
CA GLU A 75 12.33 18.49 3.61
C GLU A 75 13.82 18.58 3.98
N GLN A 76 14.13 18.81 5.26
CA GLN A 76 15.50 18.93 5.74
C GLN A 76 16.28 17.60 5.68
N VAL A 77 15.64 16.49 6.03
CA VAL A 77 16.27 15.16 5.92
C VAL A 77 16.51 14.83 4.45
N LYS A 78 15.53 15.11 3.59
CA LYS A 78 15.65 14.85 2.15
C LYS A 78 16.68 15.73 1.45
N SER A 79 16.83 16.99 1.84
CA SER A 79 17.83 17.89 1.25
C SER A 79 19.27 17.46 1.51
N LEU A 80 19.48 16.63 2.54
CA LEU A 80 20.77 16.02 2.87
C LEU A 80 20.99 14.65 2.20
N GLY A 81 20.08 14.22 1.32
CA GLY A 81 20.15 12.92 0.65
C GLY A 81 19.75 11.74 1.55
N ALA A 82 19.21 11.99 2.74
CA ALA A 82 18.65 10.96 3.60
C ALA A 82 17.15 10.78 3.35
N LYS A 83 16.62 9.64 3.75
CA LYS A 83 15.20 9.30 3.72
C LYS A 83 14.56 9.64 5.05
N ALA A 84 13.30 10.08 5.00
CA ALA A 84 12.58 10.48 6.20
C ALA A 84 11.73 9.31 6.71
N GLY A 85 11.69 9.09 8.02
CA GLY A 85 10.75 8.16 8.62
C GLY A 85 10.10 8.74 9.86
N VAL A 86 9.13 8.00 10.40
CA VAL A 86 8.42 8.37 11.62
C VAL A 86 8.16 7.15 12.49
N VAL A 87 8.29 7.31 13.81
CA VAL A 87 8.05 6.23 14.78
C VAL A 87 6.76 6.50 15.56
N LEU A 88 5.93 5.46 15.72
CA LEU A 88 4.76 5.45 16.58
C LEU A 88 4.94 4.48 17.74
N ASN A 89 4.81 5.02 18.95
CA ASN A 89 4.68 4.21 20.15
C ASN A 89 3.30 3.52 20.19
N PRO A 90 3.11 2.47 21.02
CA PRO A 90 1.84 1.74 21.07
C PRO A 90 0.63 2.63 21.38
N GLY A 91 0.80 3.62 22.25
CA GLY A 91 -0.25 4.59 22.63
C GLY A 91 -0.48 5.72 21.62
N THR A 92 0.41 5.90 20.65
CA THR A 92 0.30 6.98 19.66
C THR A 92 -0.72 6.60 18.58
N PRO A 93 -1.77 7.41 18.35
CA PRO A 93 -2.80 7.12 17.36
C PRO A 93 -2.31 7.38 15.93
N LEU A 94 -2.91 6.71 14.93
CA LEU A 94 -2.49 6.84 13.52
C LEU A 94 -2.75 8.23 12.92
N ASN A 95 -3.81 8.92 13.36
CA ASN A 95 -4.10 10.28 12.88
C ASN A 95 -2.95 11.26 13.19
N ALA A 96 -2.09 10.97 14.17
CA ALA A 96 -0.92 11.78 14.49
C ALA A 96 0.12 11.83 13.37
N ILE A 97 0.09 10.90 12.41
CA ILE A 97 1.03 10.90 11.27
C ILE A 97 0.36 11.12 9.93
N GLU A 98 -0.96 11.29 9.88
CA GLU A 98 -1.68 11.41 8.61
C GLU A 98 -1.11 12.53 7.73
N TYR A 99 -0.75 13.67 8.34
CA TYR A 99 -0.22 14.84 7.65
C TYR A 99 1.23 14.71 7.14
N VAL A 100 1.93 13.61 7.49
CA VAL A 100 3.34 13.39 7.09
C VAL A 100 3.52 12.22 6.14
N LEU A 101 2.46 11.45 5.88
CA LEU A 101 2.55 10.22 5.07
C LEU A 101 2.99 10.44 3.61
N ASP A 102 2.86 11.66 3.10
CA ASP A 102 3.29 12.10 1.78
C ASP A 102 4.80 12.40 1.71
N VAL A 103 5.42 12.69 2.86
CA VAL A 103 6.85 13.06 2.93
C VAL A 103 7.73 11.98 3.56
N VAL A 104 7.19 10.99 4.26
CA VAL A 104 7.99 9.91 4.85
C VAL A 104 8.13 8.71 3.91
N ASP A 105 9.33 8.13 3.90
CA ASP A 105 9.67 6.88 3.23
C ASP A 105 9.38 5.65 4.11
N LEU A 106 9.38 5.82 5.44
CA LEU A 106 9.22 4.73 6.42
C LEU A 106 8.33 5.14 7.59
N VAL A 107 7.46 4.21 8.03
CA VAL A 107 6.73 4.28 9.29
C VAL A 107 7.11 3.08 10.14
N LEU A 108 7.70 3.34 11.31
CA LEU A 108 8.00 2.33 12.32
C LEU A 108 6.86 2.27 13.33
N ILE A 109 6.21 1.12 13.45
CA ILE A 109 5.24 0.83 14.51
C ILE A 109 5.95 0.05 15.61
N MET A 110 6.00 0.63 16.81
CA MET A 110 6.44 -0.08 18.00
C MET A 110 5.33 -1.04 18.46
N SER A 111 5.63 -2.33 18.52
CA SER A 111 4.77 -3.38 19.08
C SER A 111 5.05 -3.74 20.53
N VAL A 112 5.89 -2.94 21.19
CA VAL A 112 6.14 -2.91 22.64
C VAL A 112 6.37 -1.45 23.05
N ASN A 113 6.41 -1.14 24.35
CA ASN A 113 6.83 0.19 24.76
C ASN A 113 8.35 0.35 24.52
N PRO A 114 8.81 1.49 23.98
CA PRO A 114 10.24 1.70 23.75
C PRO A 114 11.03 1.65 25.06
N GLY A 115 12.30 1.23 24.98
CA GLY A 115 13.25 1.30 26.09
C GLY A 115 14.09 0.05 26.27
N PHE A 116 13.48 -1.15 26.25
CA PHE A 116 14.19 -2.40 26.51
C PHE A 116 13.67 -3.58 25.68
N GLY A 117 14.56 -4.54 25.38
CA GLY A 117 14.25 -5.76 24.64
C GLY A 117 13.54 -6.83 25.50
N GLY A 118 13.03 -7.88 24.85
CA GLY A 118 12.42 -9.03 25.55
C GLY A 118 10.95 -8.85 25.96
N GLN A 119 10.36 -7.69 25.70
CA GLN A 119 8.95 -7.43 25.97
C GLN A 119 8.02 -8.27 25.07
N SER A 120 6.83 -8.56 25.61
CA SER A 120 5.77 -9.25 24.89
C SER A 120 5.11 -8.37 23.84
N PHE A 121 4.89 -8.95 22.66
CA PHE A 121 4.18 -8.30 21.55
C PHE A 121 2.77 -7.82 21.96
N ILE A 122 2.45 -6.57 21.65
CA ILE A 122 1.13 -5.98 21.89
C ILE A 122 0.22 -6.29 20.69
N GLU A 123 -0.71 -7.22 20.87
CA GLU A 123 -1.59 -7.74 19.81
C GLU A 123 -2.43 -6.66 19.10
N SER A 124 -2.81 -5.59 19.81
CA SER A 124 -3.57 -4.48 19.20
C SER A 124 -2.79 -3.76 18.09
N GLN A 125 -1.46 -3.89 18.03
CA GLN A 125 -0.67 -3.28 16.96
C GLN A 125 -0.88 -3.94 15.60
N VAL A 126 -1.34 -5.20 15.54
CA VAL A 126 -1.71 -5.85 14.27
C VAL A 126 -2.80 -5.04 13.57
N LYS A 127 -3.82 -4.60 14.33
CA LYS A 127 -4.88 -3.74 13.82
C LYS A 127 -4.32 -2.40 13.37
N LYS A 128 -3.43 -1.78 14.15
CA LYS A 128 -2.77 -0.51 13.79
C LYS A 128 -1.99 -0.62 12.46
N ILE A 129 -1.26 -1.70 12.25
CA ILE A 129 -0.53 -1.97 11.00
C ILE A 129 -1.50 -2.06 9.82
N SER A 130 -2.59 -2.83 9.97
CA SER A 130 -3.59 -2.98 8.90
C SER A 130 -4.34 -1.68 8.60
N ASP A 131 -4.65 -0.89 9.62
CA ASP A 131 -5.30 0.41 9.48
C ASP A 131 -4.37 1.43 8.83
N LEU A 132 -3.07 1.41 9.14
CA LEU A 132 -2.06 2.23 8.46
C LEU A 132 -1.97 1.86 6.99
N ARG A 133 -1.91 0.57 6.66
CA ARG A 133 -1.86 0.13 5.26
C ARG A 133 -3.11 0.59 4.48
N ARG A 134 -4.29 0.54 5.11
CA ARG A 134 -5.53 1.08 4.54
C ARG A 134 -5.45 2.60 4.35
N MET A 135 -5.03 3.35 5.37
CA MET A 135 -4.86 4.80 5.31
C MET A 135 -3.92 5.20 4.17
N CYS A 136 -2.80 4.49 3.98
CA CYS A 136 -1.87 4.71 2.88
C CYS A 136 -2.51 4.51 1.50
N ALA A 137 -3.34 3.46 1.35
CA ALA A 137 -4.03 3.16 0.09
C ALA A 137 -5.16 4.16 -0.23
N GLU A 138 -5.83 4.69 0.79
CA GLU A 138 -6.96 5.62 0.65
C GLU A 138 -6.50 7.07 0.44
N LYS A 139 -5.33 7.44 0.96
CA LYS A 139 -4.79 8.80 0.84
C LYS A 139 -4.37 9.08 -0.60
N VAL A 140 -5.18 9.85 -1.33
CA VAL A 140 -4.86 10.28 -2.70
C VAL A 140 -3.69 11.27 -2.67
N ALA A 141 -2.53 10.84 -3.16
CA ALA A 141 -1.34 11.68 -3.28
C ALA A 141 -1.30 12.43 -4.63
N TYR A 142 -1.65 11.76 -5.74
CA TYR A 142 -1.60 12.34 -7.07
C TYR A 142 -2.71 11.84 -7.99
N VAL A 143 -3.17 12.73 -8.88
CA VAL A 143 -4.10 12.44 -9.98
C VAL A 143 -3.38 12.70 -11.29
N SER A 144 -3.05 11.65 -12.05
CA SER A 144 -2.52 11.83 -13.40
C SER A 144 -3.63 11.68 -14.44
N ILE A 145 -3.75 12.64 -15.35
CA ILE A 145 -4.66 12.61 -16.50
C ILE A 145 -3.86 12.18 -17.73
N TRP A 146 -4.23 11.06 -18.34
CA TRP A 146 -3.62 10.61 -19.59
C TRP A 146 -4.62 10.72 -20.74
N PHE A 147 -4.23 11.41 -21.81
CA PHE A 147 -4.95 11.39 -23.09
C PHE A 147 -4.34 10.33 -23.98
N LEU A 148 -5.08 9.24 -24.22
CA LEU A 148 -4.70 8.26 -25.22
C LEU A 148 -5.25 8.70 -26.59
N THR A 149 -4.40 9.27 -27.44
CA THR A 149 -4.73 9.51 -28.85
C THR A 149 -4.52 8.23 -29.65
N THR A 150 -5.45 7.28 -29.58
CA THR A 150 -5.51 6.22 -30.59
C THR A 150 -6.04 6.84 -31.88
N GLY A 151 -5.21 6.87 -32.93
CA GLY A 151 -5.61 7.31 -34.26
C GLY A 151 -6.91 6.64 -34.71
N LEU A 152 -7.85 7.47 -35.15
CA LEU A 152 -9.14 7.11 -35.74
C LEU A 152 -10.09 6.27 -34.84
N ARG A 153 -10.71 6.90 -33.84
CA ARG A 153 -12.18 6.95 -33.66
C ARG A 153 -12.55 7.72 -32.38
N ARG A 154 -13.63 8.47 -32.47
CA ARG A 154 -14.11 9.52 -31.56
C ARG A 154 -14.73 8.96 -30.28
N ASN A 155 -13.95 8.30 -29.42
CA ASN A 155 -14.30 7.93 -28.04
C ASN A 155 -13.04 8.03 -27.15
N GLN A 156 -12.78 9.20 -26.57
CA GLN A 156 -11.69 9.36 -25.59
C GLN A 156 -12.07 8.66 -24.27
N ILE A 157 -11.26 7.71 -23.82
CA ILE A 157 -11.31 7.23 -22.44
C ILE A 157 -10.31 8.07 -21.64
N LEU A 158 -10.83 8.89 -20.74
CA LEU A 158 -10.02 9.62 -19.76
C LEU A 158 -9.68 8.68 -18.62
N MET A 159 -8.41 8.33 -18.45
CA MET A 159 -7.97 7.50 -17.33
C MET A 159 -7.40 8.39 -16.23
N PHE A 160 -8.05 8.38 -15.07
CA PHE A 160 -7.53 8.96 -13.83
C PHE A 160 -6.83 7.87 -13.03
N VAL A 161 -5.55 8.09 -12.71
CA VAL A 161 -4.83 7.24 -11.76
C VAL A 161 -4.72 8.01 -10.46
N LEU A 162 -5.41 7.53 -9.43
CA LEU A 162 -5.20 7.95 -8.05
C LEU A 162 -4.11 7.05 -7.47
N GLN A 163 -2.98 7.64 -7.09
CA GLN A 163 -1.93 6.90 -6.37
C GLN A 163 -2.04 7.22 -4.88
N GLY A 164 -2.07 6.15 -4.07
CA GLY A 164 -1.89 6.22 -2.63
C GLY A 164 -0.48 6.67 -2.26
N VAL A 165 -0.26 7.00 -1.00
CA VAL A 165 1.09 7.01 -0.43
C VAL A 165 1.50 5.57 -0.08
N ASN A 166 2.80 5.28 -0.06
CA ASN A 166 3.23 3.91 0.15
C ASN A 166 4.59 3.79 0.86
N PRO A 167 4.71 4.33 2.10
CA PRO A 167 5.91 4.15 2.89
C PRO A 167 6.14 2.66 3.21
N TRP A 168 7.39 2.31 3.51
CA TRP A 168 7.69 1.08 4.21
C TRP A 168 7.03 1.08 5.58
N ILE A 169 6.43 -0.04 5.95
CA ILE A 169 5.94 -0.25 7.32
C ILE A 169 6.91 -1.22 8.00
N GLU A 170 7.63 -0.72 8.99
CA GLU A 170 8.49 -1.52 9.87
C GLU A 170 7.78 -1.78 11.19
N VAL A 171 8.02 -2.96 11.79
CA VAL A 171 7.47 -3.32 13.09
C VAL A 171 8.59 -3.73 14.03
N ASP A 172 8.67 -3.09 15.19
CA ASP A 172 9.69 -3.34 16.20
C ASP A 172 9.11 -3.67 17.57
N GLY A 173 9.53 -4.82 18.11
CA GLY A 173 9.24 -5.24 19.47
C GLY A 173 8.47 -6.56 19.55
N GLY A 174 9.08 -7.57 20.18
CA GLY A 174 8.39 -8.85 20.48
C GLY A 174 8.05 -9.71 19.26
N VAL A 175 8.64 -9.43 18.10
CA VAL A 175 8.43 -10.20 16.86
C VAL A 175 9.32 -11.45 16.83
N GLY A 176 8.75 -12.59 16.43
CA GLY A 176 9.45 -13.87 16.33
C GLY A 176 8.68 -14.93 15.53
N PRO A 177 9.16 -16.18 15.49
CA PRO A 177 8.61 -17.25 14.65
C PRO A 177 7.11 -17.53 14.84
N LYS A 178 6.57 -17.27 16.04
CA LYS A 178 5.17 -17.56 16.39
C LYS A 178 4.18 -16.48 15.95
N ASN A 179 4.63 -15.25 15.69
CA ASN A 179 3.75 -14.11 15.43
C ASN A 179 4.14 -13.26 14.22
N ALA A 180 5.28 -13.51 13.57
CA ALA A 180 5.71 -12.74 12.39
C ALA A 180 4.65 -12.74 11.27
N TYR A 181 3.92 -13.84 11.09
CA TYR A 181 2.84 -13.91 10.10
C TYR A 181 1.77 -12.83 10.34
N LYS A 182 1.47 -12.49 11.60
CA LYS A 182 0.41 -11.53 11.94
C LYS A 182 0.72 -10.16 11.36
N VAL A 183 1.97 -9.71 11.53
CA VAL A 183 2.41 -8.38 11.08
C VAL A 183 2.65 -8.35 9.58
N ILE A 184 3.13 -9.45 8.99
CA ILE A 184 3.28 -9.60 7.52
C ILE A 184 1.91 -9.52 6.85
N GLU A 185 0.93 -10.30 7.32
CA GLU A 185 -0.44 -10.32 6.78
C GLU A 185 -1.16 -8.99 7.00
N ALA A 186 -0.84 -8.26 8.09
CA ALA A 186 -1.37 -6.92 8.32
C ALA A 186 -0.77 -5.86 7.38
N GLY A 187 0.35 -6.15 6.72
CA GLY A 187 0.96 -5.28 5.71
C GLY A 187 2.33 -4.70 6.05
N ALA A 188 3.05 -5.27 7.03
CA ALA A 188 4.44 -4.89 7.30
C ALA A 188 5.40 -5.31 6.17
N ASN A 189 6.46 -4.53 5.97
CA ASN A 189 7.54 -4.78 5.00
C ASN A 189 8.83 -5.21 5.70
N ALA A 190 9.10 -4.67 6.89
CA ALA A 190 10.28 -4.94 7.69
C ALA A 190 9.89 -5.34 9.13
N LEU A 191 10.67 -6.26 9.70
CA LEU A 191 10.43 -6.84 11.02
C LEU A 191 11.73 -6.77 11.82
N VAL A 192 11.70 -6.15 13.00
CA VAL A 192 12.83 -6.12 13.93
C VAL A 192 12.65 -7.22 14.99
N ALA A 193 13.62 -8.14 15.06
CA ALA A 193 13.60 -9.28 15.95
C ALA A 193 14.92 -9.41 16.72
N GLY A 194 14.96 -8.81 17.92
CA GLY A 194 16.12 -8.88 18.82
C GLY A 194 16.18 -10.17 19.62
N SER A 195 15.48 -10.21 20.76
CA SER A 195 15.52 -11.35 21.70
C SER A 195 15.11 -12.69 21.08
N ALA A 196 14.18 -12.69 20.11
CA ALA A 196 13.75 -13.90 19.42
C ALA A 196 14.86 -14.55 18.57
N VAL A 197 15.86 -13.77 18.12
CA VAL A 197 17.03 -14.27 17.37
C VAL A 197 18.20 -14.45 18.31
N PHE A 198 18.63 -13.38 18.99
CA PHE A 198 19.87 -13.39 19.79
C PHE A 198 19.75 -14.12 21.13
N GLY A 199 18.53 -14.35 21.61
CA GLY A 199 18.27 -15.23 22.77
C GLY A 199 18.10 -16.70 22.40
N ALA A 200 18.12 -17.06 21.11
CA ALA A 200 17.98 -18.45 20.68
C ALA A 200 19.32 -19.19 20.71
N PRO A 201 19.34 -20.51 20.97
CA PRO A 201 20.56 -21.31 20.87
C PRO A 201 21.05 -21.46 19.42
N ASP A 202 20.15 -21.34 18.45
CA ASP A 202 20.45 -21.40 17.02
C ASP A 202 19.79 -20.22 16.29
N TYR A 203 20.62 -19.26 15.87
CA TYR A 203 20.18 -18.06 15.16
C TYR A 203 19.63 -18.37 13.77
N ALA A 204 20.21 -19.35 13.07
CA ALA A 204 19.77 -19.72 11.73
C ALA A 204 18.37 -20.35 11.78
N ALA A 205 18.12 -21.23 12.76
CA ALA A 205 16.80 -21.79 13.01
C ALA A 205 15.78 -20.70 13.39
N ALA A 206 16.14 -19.75 14.25
CA ALA A 206 15.27 -18.63 14.62
C ALA A 206 14.89 -17.76 13.42
N ILE A 207 15.86 -17.36 12.60
CA ILE A 207 15.63 -16.57 11.38
C ILE A 207 14.79 -17.35 10.37
N LYS A 208 15.06 -18.65 10.19
CA LYS A 208 14.26 -19.52 9.33
C LYS A 208 12.81 -19.59 9.81
N GLY A 209 12.61 -19.73 11.12
CA GLY A 209 11.29 -19.74 11.75
C GLY A 209 10.50 -18.45 11.52
N ILE A 210 11.16 -17.29 11.58
CA ILE A 210 10.54 -15.99 11.24
C ILE A 210 10.15 -15.97 9.76
N LYS A 211 11.06 -16.33 8.85
CA LYS A 211 10.81 -16.36 7.40
C LYS A 211 9.70 -17.34 7.00
N SER A 212 9.59 -18.46 7.71
CA SER A 212 8.59 -19.49 7.44
C SER A 212 7.32 -19.36 8.30
N SER A 213 7.20 -18.30 9.10
CA SER A 213 6.03 -18.07 9.95
C SER A 213 4.77 -18.03 9.11
N LYS A 214 3.75 -18.78 9.51
CA LYS A 214 2.44 -18.84 8.83
C LYS A 214 1.32 -18.83 9.85
N ARG A 215 0.15 -18.34 9.44
CA ARG A 215 -1.07 -18.44 10.22
C ARG A 215 -1.34 -19.92 10.56
N PRO A 216 -1.59 -20.26 11.84
CA PRO A 216 -2.00 -21.60 12.21
C PRO A 216 -3.29 -22.00 11.46
N VAL A 217 -3.33 -23.24 10.99
CA VAL A 217 -4.55 -23.80 10.40
C VAL A 217 -5.56 -24.00 11.52
N ALA A 218 -6.79 -23.51 11.34
CA ALA A 218 -7.86 -23.79 12.29
C ALA A 218 -8.09 -25.30 12.33
N VAL A 219 -8.06 -25.88 13.54
CA VAL A 219 -8.50 -27.26 13.73
C VAL A 219 -10.03 -27.23 13.69
N PRO A 220 -10.69 -27.95 12.78
CA PRO A 220 -12.14 -28.09 12.81
C PRO A 220 -12.56 -28.63 14.17
N ALA A 221 -13.65 -28.07 14.72
CA ALA A 221 -14.24 -28.52 15.97
C ALA A 221 -14.72 -29.97 15.88
#